data_AF-A0A7X1ZGG4-F1
#
_entry.id   AF-A0A7X1ZGG4-F1
#
_cell.length_a   1.000
_cell.length_b   1.000
_cell.length_c   1.000
_cell.angle_alpha   90.00
_cell.angle_beta   90.00
_cell.angle_gamma   90.00
#
_symmetry.space_group_name_H-M   'P 1'
#
loop_
_entity.id
_entity.type
_entity.pdbx_description
1 polymer ?
#
loop_
_entity_poly.entity_id
_entity_poly.type
_entity_poly.pdbx_seq_one_letter_code
_entity_poly.pdbx_strand_id
1 'polypeptide(L)'
;MPELPNTLFSSGRSVLAKFGYRHMTDGEVREDWAEMWDLLRGDFTGAAGGMVPAFGALEEGAQAAAREYMARRLIADRNLERCERLHVAIFSGGVRTEAVERYSTARDAYEHSVEAFGAARERLEQRLRAGAAGG
;
A
#
# COMPACT_ATOMS: atom_id res chain seq x y z
N MET A 1 30.62 -7.12 0.09
CA MET A 1 29.47 -6.18 0.11
C MET A 1 29.13 -5.94 1.57
N PRO A 2 29.12 -4.71 2.10
CA PRO A 2 28.66 -4.51 3.46
C PRO A 2 27.15 -4.77 3.49
N GLU A 3 26.74 -5.76 4.28
CA GLU A 3 25.33 -6.08 4.51
C GLU A 3 24.64 -4.91 5.24
N LEU A 4 23.41 -4.61 4.82
CA LEU A 4 22.59 -3.58 5.44
C LEU A 4 22.28 -3.97 6.90
N PRO A 5 22.31 -3.05 7.89
CA PRO A 5 22.05 -3.36 9.30
C PRO A 5 20.59 -3.73 9.61
N ASN A 6 19.74 -3.96 8.61
CA ASN A 6 18.36 -4.36 8.81
C ASN A 6 17.92 -5.35 7.72
N THR A 7 17.97 -6.64 8.07
CA THR A 7 17.42 -7.73 7.26
C THR A 7 15.91 -7.62 7.07
N LEU A 8 15.22 -6.77 7.84
CA LEU A 8 13.82 -6.39 7.66
C LEU A 8 13.56 -5.63 6.34
N PHE A 9 14.53 -4.83 5.87
CA PHE A 9 14.37 -4.04 4.63
C PHE A 9 14.69 -4.84 3.36
N SER A 10 15.51 -5.89 3.45
CA SER A 10 15.71 -6.81 2.32
C SER A 10 14.48 -7.69 2.07
N SER A 11 13.64 -7.93 3.08
CA SER A 11 12.45 -8.79 2.95
C SER A 11 11.21 -8.08 2.41
N GLY A 12 11.09 -6.76 2.62
CA GLY A 12 9.90 -5.97 2.21
C GLY A 12 9.66 -5.98 0.71
N ARG A 13 10.71 -5.79 -0.10
CA ARG A 13 10.69 -5.90 -1.57
C ARG A 13 10.16 -7.23 -2.08
N SER A 14 10.29 -8.31 -1.30
CA SER A 14 9.92 -9.65 -1.73
C SER A 14 8.46 -10.00 -1.46
N VAL A 15 7.79 -9.38 -0.48
CA VAL A 15 6.47 -9.87 -0.07
C VAL A 15 5.43 -9.61 -1.16
N LEU A 16 5.38 -8.40 -1.73
CA LEU A 16 4.38 -8.09 -2.76
C LEU A 16 4.79 -8.60 -4.15
N ALA A 17 6.08 -8.58 -4.50
CA ALA A 17 6.54 -9.21 -5.74
C ALA A 17 6.24 -10.74 -5.77
N LYS A 18 6.25 -11.42 -4.62
CA LYS A 18 5.84 -12.84 -4.50
C LYS A 18 4.36 -13.08 -4.79
N PHE A 19 3.53 -12.05 -4.67
CA PHE A 19 2.09 -12.11 -4.98
C PHE A 19 1.75 -11.48 -6.34
N GLY A 20 2.74 -11.31 -7.24
CA GLY A 20 2.50 -10.85 -8.62
C GLY A 20 2.31 -9.35 -8.80
N TYR A 21 2.57 -8.53 -7.77
CA TYR A 21 2.43 -7.08 -7.88
C TYR A 21 3.46 -6.45 -8.82
N ARG A 22 2.99 -5.80 -9.89
CA ARG A 22 3.80 -4.91 -10.74
C ARG A 22 3.74 -3.49 -10.20
N HIS A 23 4.90 -2.82 -10.11
CA HIS A 23 4.96 -1.40 -9.73
C HIS A 23 4.16 -0.56 -10.72
N MET A 24 3.26 0.26 -10.19
CA MET A 24 2.51 1.22 -11.00
C MET A 24 3.35 2.46 -11.27
N THR A 25 3.37 2.91 -12.53
CA THR A 25 3.91 4.22 -12.92
C THR A 25 2.90 5.34 -12.62
N ASP A 26 3.37 6.59 -12.54
CA ASP A 26 2.46 7.73 -12.32
C ASP A 26 1.41 7.81 -13.44
N GLY A 27 0.12 7.80 -13.07
CA GLY A 27 -1.00 7.88 -14.00
C GLY A 27 -1.46 6.53 -14.58
N GLU A 28 -0.81 5.42 -14.23
CA GLU A 28 -1.25 4.09 -14.62
C GLU A 28 -2.51 3.71 -13.81
N VAL A 29 -3.46 3.00 -14.42
CA VAL A 29 -4.65 2.44 -13.77
C VAL A 29 -4.53 0.92 -13.87
N ARG A 30 -4.50 0.21 -12.73
CA ARG A 30 -4.61 -1.25 -12.73
C ARG A 30 -6.04 -1.59 -13.13
N GLU A 31 -6.21 -2.48 -14.09
CA GLU A 31 -7.55 -2.99 -14.47
C GLU A 31 -7.89 -4.31 -13.76
N ASP A 32 -6.89 -4.95 -13.13
CA ASP A 32 -6.96 -6.22 -12.39
C ASP A 32 -7.29 -6.03 -10.90
N TRP A 33 -8.21 -5.12 -10.58
CA TRP A 33 -8.65 -4.86 -9.21
C TRP A 33 -9.16 -6.12 -8.49
N ALA A 34 -9.74 -7.06 -9.23
CA ALA A 34 -10.24 -8.31 -8.66
C ALA A 34 -9.11 -9.20 -8.11
N GLU A 35 -8.01 -9.34 -8.86
CA GLU A 35 -6.85 -10.13 -8.44
C GLU A 35 -6.15 -9.51 -7.24
N MET A 36 -5.96 -8.19 -7.27
CA MET A 36 -5.41 -7.45 -6.14
C MET A 36 -6.31 -7.56 -4.89
N TRP A 37 -7.63 -7.50 -5.08
CA TRP A 37 -8.58 -7.66 -4.00
C TRP A 37 -8.53 -9.05 -3.38
N ASP A 38 -8.36 -10.11 -4.17
CA ASP A 38 -8.26 -11.48 -3.62
C ASP A 38 -7.08 -11.65 -2.65
N LEU A 39 -6.01 -10.89 -2.85
CA LEU A 39 -4.84 -10.90 -1.98
C LEU A 39 -5.05 -10.08 -0.70
N LEU A 40 -5.94 -9.08 -0.74
CA LEU A 40 -6.08 -8.08 0.33
C LEU A 40 -7.38 -8.20 1.12
N ARG A 41 -8.42 -8.84 0.58
CA ARG A 41 -9.74 -8.94 1.22
C ARG A 41 -9.70 -9.61 2.59
N GLY A 42 -8.69 -10.45 2.84
CA GLY A 42 -8.44 -11.07 4.15
C GLY A 42 -8.28 -10.05 5.29
N ASP A 43 -7.77 -8.86 4.99
CA ASP A 43 -7.58 -7.76 5.94
C ASP A 43 -8.89 -7.25 6.56
N PHE A 44 -10.04 -7.58 5.95
CA PHE A 44 -11.35 -7.05 6.28
C PHE A 44 -12.31 -8.09 6.87
N THR A 45 -11.85 -9.31 7.14
CA THR A 45 -12.68 -10.41 7.67
C THR A 45 -13.46 -10.02 8.94
N GLY A 46 -12.81 -9.32 9.87
CA GLY A 46 -13.46 -8.81 11.07
C GLY A 46 -14.51 -7.71 10.80
N ALA A 47 -14.32 -6.89 9.76
CA ALA A 47 -15.26 -5.83 9.40
C ALA A 47 -16.50 -6.38 8.66
N ALA A 48 -16.36 -7.45 7.87
CA ALA A 48 -17.47 -8.08 7.17
C ALA A 48 -18.25 -9.10 8.02
N GLY A 49 -17.88 -9.31 9.29
CA GLY A 49 -18.51 -10.32 10.15
C GLY A 49 -18.23 -11.76 9.70
N GLY A 50 -17.18 -12.00 8.92
CA GLY A 50 -16.86 -13.32 8.37
C GLY A 50 -16.17 -13.25 7.00
N MET A 51 -16.74 -13.96 6.02
CA MET A 51 -16.16 -14.05 4.69
C MET A 51 -16.36 -12.75 3.91
N VAL A 52 -15.25 -12.14 3.49
CA VAL A 52 -15.29 -10.93 2.64
C VAL A 52 -15.57 -11.35 1.19
N PRO A 53 -16.59 -10.81 0.50
CA PRO A 53 -16.91 -11.18 -0.88
C PRO A 53 -15.75 -10.92 -1.86
N ALA A 54 -15.76 -11.66 -2.98
CA ALA A 54 -14.91 -11.34 -4.12
C ALA A 54 -15.28 -9.95 -4.68
N PHE A 55 -14.35 -9.31 -5.40
CA PHE A 55 -14.50 -7.90 -5.79
C PHE A 55 -15.77 -7.62 -6.59
N GLY A 56 -16.09 -8.47 -7.57
CA GLY A 56 -17.29 -8.34 -8.39
C GLY A 56 -18.61 -8.60 -7.64
N ALA A 57 -18.56 -9.17 -6.44
CA ALA A 57 -19.72 -9.41 -5.58
C ALA A 57 -19.94 -8.30 -4.54
N LEU A 58 -19.05 -7.31 -4.47
CA LEU A 58 -19.25 -6.12 -3.65
C LEU A 58 -20.28 -5.20 -4.30
N GLU A 59 -21.08 -4.51 -3.47
CA GLU A 59 -21.89 -3.37 -3.90
C GLU A 59 -21.01 -2.26 -4.50
N GLU A 60 -21.53 -1.45 -5.43
CA GLU A 60 -20.78 -0.42 -6.15
C GLU A 60 -20.02 0.55 -5.22
N GLY A 61 -20.65 0.97 -4.11
CA GLY A 61 -19.99 1.83 -3.12
C GLY A 61 -18.80 1.15 -2.43
N ALA A 62 -18.91 -0.15 -2.15
CA ALA A 62 -17.82 -0.94 -1.57
C ALA A 62 -16.73 -1.24 -2.61
N GLN A 63 -17.08 -1.47 -3.88
CA GLN A 63 -16.10 -1.61 -4.98
C GLN A 63 -15.28 -0.33 -5.15
N ALA A 64 -15.93 0.84 -5.13
CA ALA A 64 -15.24 2.12 -5.23
C ALA A 64 -14.28 2.34 -4.05
N ALA A 65 -14.72 2.06 -2.83
CA ALA A 65 -13.88 2.14 -1.64
C ALA A 65 -12.71 1.14 -1.68
N ALA A 66 -12.94 -0.08 -2.19
CA ALA A 66 -11.89 -1.08 -2.34
C ALA A 66 -10.84 -0.66 -3.38
N ARG A 67 -11.25 -0.09 -4.52
CA ARG A 67 -10.32 0.50 -5.50
C ARG A 67 -9.49 1.61 -4.89
N GLU A 68 -10.11 2.49 -4.09
CA GLU A 68 -9.38 3.55 -3.40
C GLU A 68 -8.35 2.97 -2.42
N TYR A 69 -8.76 2.03 -1.54
CA TYR A 69 -7.86 1.37 -0.60
C TYR A 69 -6.66 0.72 -1.31
N MET A 70 -6.91 -0.02 -2.39
CA MET A 70 -5.87 -0.67 -3.18
C MET A 70 -4.94 0.35 -3.85
N ALA A 71 -5.48 1.41 -4.45
CA ALA A 71 -4.66 2.47 -5.04
C ALA A 71 -3.78 3.17 -3.99
N ARG A 72 -4.33 3.50 -2.81
CA ARG A 72 -3.57 4.13 -1.71
C ARG A 72 -2.47 3.23 -1.19
N ARG A 73 -2.70 1.92 -1.13
CA ARG A 73 -1.68 0.94 -0.77
C ARG A 73 -0.47 1.01 -1.70
N LEU A 74 -0.71 0.99 -3.02
CA LEU A 74 0.37 1.04 -4.02
C LEU A 74 1.16 2.35 -3.96
N ILE A 75 0.49 3.47 -3.71
CA ILE A 75 1.16 4.77 -3.53
C ILE A 75 2.06 4.73 -2.29
N ALA A 76 1.57 4.20 -1.16
CA ALA A 76 2.35 4.07 0.06
C ALA A 76 3.57 3.16 -0.13
N ASP A 77 3.41 2.01 -0.79
CA ASP A 77 4.51 1.09 -1.09
C ASP A 77 5.57 1.76 -1.98
N ARG A 78 5.16 2.49 -3.03
CA ARG A 78 6.08 3.23 -3.90
C ARG A 78 6.84 4.34 -3.16
N ASN A 79 6.18 5.07 -2.27
CA ASN A 79 6.82 6.12 -1.49
C ASN A 79 7.81 5.54 -0.47
N LEU A 80 7.49 4.41 0.14
CA LEU A 80 8.41 3.67 1.01
C LEU A 80 9.67 3.25 0.24
N GLU A 81 9.52 2.65 -0.94
CA GLU A 81 10.67 2.28 -1.78
C GLU A 81 11.55 3.48 -2.16
N ARG A 82 10.94 4.65 -2.42
CA ARG A 82 11.68 5.88 -2.68
C ARG A 82 12.49 6.29 -1.46
N CYS A 83 11.92 6.24 -0.26
CA CYS A 83 12.61 6.50 0.99
C CYS A 83 13.80 5.54 1.17
N GLU A 84 13.59 4.24 0.94
CA GLU A 84 14.65 3.22 1.03
C GLU A 84 15.81 3.51 0.08
N ARG A 85 15.54 3.80 -1.20
CA ARG A 85 16.58 4.10 -2.19
C ARG A 85 17.41 5.32 -1.78
N LEU A 86 16.76 6.36 -1.26
CA LEU A 86 17.43 7.57 -0.80
C LEU A 86 18.23 7.32 0.48
N HIS A 87 17.71 6.51 1.40
CA HIS A 87 18.43 6.12 2.62
C HIS A 87 19.70 5.33 2.30
N VAL A 88 19.62 4.36 1.38
CA VAL A 88 20.79 3.60 0.89
C VAL A 88 21.80 4.53 0.22
N ALA A 89 21.35 5.51 -0.55
CA ALA A 89 22.22 6.49 -1.20
C ALA A 89 22.97 7.38 -0.18
N ILE A 90 22.31 7.81 0.90
CA ILE A 90 22.95 8.53 2.02
C ILE A 90 24.01 7.65 2.69
N PHE A 91 23.65 6.40 2.99
CA PHE A 91 24.55 5.48 3.68
C PHE A 91 25.80 5.16 2.84
N SER A 92 25.62 4.95 1.53
CA SER A 92 26.70 4.53 0.63
C SER A 92 27.56 5.69 0.11
N GLY A 93 26.97 6.87 -0.05
CA GLY A 93 27.61 8.05 -0.64
C GLY A 93 28.01 9.13 0.37
N GLY A 94 27.78 8.90 1.65
CA GLY A 94 28.03 9.85 2.73
C GLY A 94 26.89 10.85 2.96
N VAL A 95 26.82 11.36 4.19
CA VAL A 95 25.80 12.34 4.61
C VAL A 95 26.12 13.71 4.00
N ARG A 96 25.33 14.09 3.01
CA ARG A 96 25.36 15.40 2.34
C ARG A 96 24.01 16.09 2.51
N THR A 97 24.01 17.40 2.71
CA THR A 97 22.80 18.21 2.94
C THR A 97 21.71 17.92 1.91
N GLU A 98 22.03 18.00 0.62
CA GLU A 98 21.10 17.73 -0.50
C GLU A 98 20.54 16.30 -0.52
N ALA A 99 21.30 15.33 0.00
CA ALA A 99 20.84 13.94 0.08
C ALA A 99 19.85 13.77 1.24
N VAL A 100 20.14 14.40 2.38
CA VAL A 100 19.26 14.42 3.55
C VAL A 100 17.95 15.16 3.24
N GLU A 101 18.01 16.30 2.56
CA GLU A 101 16.83 17.06 2.14
C GLU A 101 15.92 16.24 1.23
N ARG A 102 16.48 15.59 0.20
CA ARG A 102 15.71 14.70 -0.69
C ARG A 102 15.05 13.55 0.06
N TYR A 103 15.77 12.95 1.02
CA TYR A 103 15.20 11.90 1.86
C TYR A 103 14.08 12.43 2.75
N SER A 104 14.25 13.61 3.37
CA SER A 104 13.21 14.24 4.18
C SER A 104 11.93 14.48 3.38
N THR A 105 12.04 15.08 2.19
CA THR A 105 10.87 15.29 1.31
C THR A 105 10.19 13.98 0.91
N ALA A 106 10.98 12.92 0.62
CA ALA A 106 10.41 11.61 0.30
C ALA A 106 9.69 11.00 1.51
N ARG A 107 10.23 11.19 2.71
CA ARG A 107 9.64 10.73 3.96
C ARG A 107 8.32 11.43 4.23
N ASP A 108 8.25 12.74 4.07
CA ASP A 108 6.99 13.50 4.24
C ASP A 108 5.91 12.98 3.28
N ALA A 109 6.27 12.70 2.03
CA ALA A 109 5.36 12.11 1.05
C ALA A 109 4.90 10.68 1.44
N TYR A 110 5.81 9.88 2.01
CA TYR A 110 5.47 8.58 2.54
C TYR A 110 4.52 8.68 3.74
N GLU A 111 4.80 9.53 4.72
CA GLU A 111 3.95 9.75 5.89
C GLU A 111 2.53 10.16 5.47
N HIS A 112 2.40 11.12 4.56
CA HIS A 112 1.11 11.52 4.03
C HIS A 112 0.37 10.36 3.30
N SER A 113 1.11 9.51 2.57
CA SER A 113 0.50 8.36 1.90
C SER A 113 0.03 7.27 2.88
N VAL A 114 0.72 7.09 4.02
CA VAL A 114 0.30 6.17 5.08
C VAL A 114 -0.98 6.65 5.74
N GLU A 115 -1.11 7.94 6.02
CA GLU A 115 -2.35 8.54 6.54
C GLU A 115 -3.51 8.33 5.58
N ALA A 116 -3.30 8.62 4.28
CA ALA A 116 -4.31 8.42 3.25
C ALA A 116 -4.71 6.94 3.10
N PHE A 117 -3.75 6.02 3.23
CA PHE A 117 -4.00 4.57 3.22
C PHE A 117 -4.84 4.13 4.42
N GLY A 118 -4.50 4.59 5.63
CA GLY A 118 -5.27 4.33 6.84
C GLY A 118 -6.72 4.83 6.71
N ALA A 119 -6.90 6.07 6.24
CA ALA A 119 -8.23 6.64 6.03
C ALA A 119 -9.05 5.87 4.98
N ALA A 120 -8.41 5.38 3.91
CA ALA A 120 -9.08 4.56 2.89
C ALA A 120 -9.49 3.19 3.44
N ARG A 121 -8.68 2.58 4.31
CA ARG A 121 -9.02 1.34 5.01
C ARG A 121 -10.26 1.53 5.87
N GLU A 122 -10.29 2.58 6.70
CA GLU A 122 -11.43 2.87 7.58
C GLU A 122 -12.73 3.08 6.77
N ARG A 123 -12.66 3.82 5.66
CA ARG A 123 -13.80 4.01 4.75
C ARG A 123 -14.32 2.67 4.21
N LEU A 124 -13.43 1.79 3.75
CA LEU A 124 -13.83 0.47 3.24
C LEU A 124 -14.43 -0.40 4.35
N GLU A 125 -13.84 -0.42 5.56
CA GLU A 125 -14.39 -1.16 6.69
C GLU A 125 -15.82 -0.70 7.04
N GLN A 126 -16.08 0.60 7.01
CA GLN A 126 -17.43 1.14 7.24
C GLN A 126 -18.42 0.66 6.18
N ARG A 127 -18.00 0.65 4.90
CA ARG A 127 -18.84 0.15 3.79
C ARG A 127 -19.15 -1.34 3.92
N LEU A 128 -18.16 -2.14 4.28
CA LEU A 128 -18.34 -3.59 4.47
C LEU A 128 -19.23 -3.90 5.67
N ARG A 129 -19.09 -3.16 6.78
CA ARG A 129 -19.98 -3.30 7.96
C ARG A 129 -21.42 -2.92 7.62
N ALA A 130 -21.62 -1.83 6.88
CA ALA A 130 -22.96 -1.42 6.46
C ALA A 130 -23.63 -2.46 5.55
N GLY A 131 -22.88 -3.06 4.62
CA GLY A 131 -23.38 -4.14 3.77
C GLY A 131 -23.71 -5.43 4.53
N ALA A 132 -22.93 -5.76 5.58
CA ALA A 132 -23.17 -6.93 6.43
C ALA A 132 -24.37 -6.79 7.37
N ALA A 133 -24.73 -5.56 7.77
CA ALA A 133 -25.87 -5.30 8.65
C ALA A 133 -27.22 -5.21 7.91
N GLY A 134 -27.20 -5.11 6.58
CA GLY A 134 -28.40 -4.94 5.74
C GLY A 134 -28.88 -6.20 5.01
N GLY A 135 -28.21 -7.35 5.21
CA GLY A 135 -28.60 -8.67 4.67
C GLY A 135 -29.08 -9.60 5.77
#